data_AF-A0A927YCD4-F1
#
_entry.id   AF-A0A927YCD4-F1
#
_cell.length_a   1.000
_cell.length_b   1.000
_cell.length_c   1.000
_cell.angle_alpha   90.00
_cell.angle_beta   90.00
_cell.angle_gamma   90.00
#
_symmetry.space_group_name_H-M   'P 1'
#
loop_
_entity.id
_entity.type
_entity.pdbx_description
1 polymer ?
#
loop_
_entity_poly.entity_id
_entity_poly.type
_entity_poly.pdbx_seq_one_letter_code
_entity_poly.pdbx_strand_id
1 'polypeptide(L)'
;MSFGVGVDPDGRIITSDMVVFIQSAVFPCAEYEKVIFPITSKLCLYMFGGNEKKDVRKNFLFKINDRHREEILKSISVSAFENIYSSHILDETERKYIKEIIKETAT
;
A
#
# COMPACT_ATOMS: atom_id res chain seq x y z
N MET A 1 8.05 3.65 -15.33
CA MET A 1 6.76 3.39 -14.66
C MET A 1 5.98 2.30 -15.37
N SER A 2 5.65 1.25 -14.60
CA SER A 2 4.68 0.20 -14.93
C SER A 2 3.49 0.32 -13.98
N PHE A 3 2.27 0.02 -14.45
CA PHE A 3 1.04 0.19 -13.69
C PHE A 3 0.37 -1.16 -13.42
N GLY A 4 0.10 -1.43 -12.14
CA GLY A 4 -0.67 -2.58 -11.70
C GLY A 4 -1.98 -2.13 -11.07
N VAL A 5 -3.11 -2.65 -11.53
CA VAL A 5 -4.40 -2.49 -10.84
C VAL A 5 -4.68 -3.75 -10.05
N GLY A 6 -4.69 -3.63 -8.73
CA GLY A 6 -5.04 -4.70 -7.81
C GLY A 6 -6.54 -4.66 -7.51
N VAL A 7 -7.20 -5.81 -7.63
CA VAL A 7 -8.62 -5.96 -7.27
C VAL A 7 -8.74 -6.88 -6.07
N ASP A 8 -9.38 -6.41 -5.02
CA ASP A 8 -9.77 -7.19 -3.85
C ASP A 8 -11.29 -7.41 -3.85
N PRO A 9 -11.79 -8.59 -4.25
CA PRO A 9 -13.22 -8.88 -4.25
C PRO A 9 -13.87 -8.77 -2.87
N ASP A 10 -13.10 -9.05 -1.82
CA ASP A 10 -13.58 -9.12 -0.43
C ASP A 10 -13.72 -7.73 0.19
N GLY A 11 -13.19 -6.69 -0.46
CA GLY A 11 -13.32 -5.31 0.03
C GLY A 11 -12.55 -5.04 1.31
N ARG A 12 -11.35 -5.59 1.45
CA ARG A 12 -10.53 -5.52 2.67
C ARG A 12 -9.33 -4.58 2.57
N ILE A 13 -9.23 -3.79 1.51
CA ILE A 13 -8.17 -2.80 1.38
C ILE A 13 -8.46 -1.64 2.33
N ILE A 14 -7.45 -1.25 3.11
CA ILE A 14 -7.50 -0.09 3.99
C ILE A 14 -6.91 1.16 3.32
N THR A 15 -7.20 2.33 3.87
CA THR A 15 -6.56 3.60 3.48
C THR A 15 -6.30 4.47 4.72
N SER A 16 -5.76 5.66 4.57
CA SER A 16 -5.53 6.61 5.64
C SER A 16 -5.84 8.04 5.20
N ASP A 17 -5.65 8.99 6.10
CA ASP A 17 -5.62 10.42 5.79
C ASP A 17 -4.51 10.82 4.81
N MET A 18 -3.44 10.02 4.71
CA MET A 18 -2.44 10.08 3.66
C MET A 18 -2.60 8.91 2.68
N VAL A 19 -3.49 9.11 1.71
CA VAL A 19 -4.02 8.06 0.81
C VAL A 19 -2.97 7.40 -0.09
N VAL A 20 -1.77 7.96 -0.22
CA VAL A 20 -0.73 7.46 -1.11
C VAL A 20 0.55 7.19 -0.33
N PHE A 21 1.02 5.95 -0.40
CA PHE A 21 2.35 5.57 0.05
C PHE A 21 3.34 5.71 -1.11
N ILE A 22 4.48 6.34 -0.84
CA ILE A 22 5.56 6.55 -1.81
C ILE A 22 6.85 5.94 -1.24
N GLN A 23 7.41 4.97 -1.95
CA GLN A 23 8.73 4.42 -1.68
C GLN A 23 9.76 5.11 -2.57
N SER A 24 10.74 5.74 -1.94
CA SER A 24 11.92 6.28 -2.60
C SER A 24 13.17 6.00 -1.79
N ALA A 25 14.29 5.73 -2.46
CA ALA A 25 15.60 5.61 -1.83
C ALA A 25 16.26 6.97 -1.55
N VAL A 26 15.96 7.99 -2.37
CA VAL A 26 16.55 9.33 -2.29
C VAL A 26 15.46 10.38 -2.59
N PHE A 27 15.50 11.53 -1.93
CA PHE A 27 14.59 12.64 -2.25
C PHE A 27 15.37 13.96 -2.37
N PRO A 28 15.19 14.75 -3.45
CA PRO A 28 14.33 14.49 -4.62
C PRO A 28 14.86 13.37 -5.52
N CYS A 29 13.97 12.69 -6.25
CA CYS A 29 14.32 11.64 -7.20
C CYS A 29 13.68 11.88 -8.58
N ALA A 30 14.32 11.36 -9.63
CA ALA A 30 13.78 11.40 -10.98
C ALA A 30 12.63 10.40 -11.21
N GLU A 31 12.65 9.26 -10.53
CA GLU A 31 11.59 8.23 -10.59
C GLU A 31 11.48 7.56 -9.20
N TYR A 32 10.25 7.36 -8.72
CA TYR A 32 9.97 6.62 -7.48
C TYR A 32 10.14 5.12 -7.70
N GLU A 33 10.51 4.38 -6.67
CA GLU A 33 10.62 2.92 -6.75
C GLU A 33 9.23 2.27 -6.77
N LYS A 34 8.35 2.69 -5.85
CA LYS A 34 6.99 2.16 -5.75
C LYS A 34 6.03 3.22 -5.24
N VAL A 35 4.81 3.21 -5.77
CA VAL A 35 3.67 3.97 -5.25
C VAL A 35 2.53 2.99 -5.03
N ILE A 36 1.91 3.06 -3.84
CA ILE A 36 0.72 2.27 -3.49
C ILE A 36 -0.40 3.26 -3.18
N PHE A 37 -1.47 3.20 -3.96
CA PHE A 37 -2.62 4.09 -3.85
C PHE A 37 -3.92 3.27 -3.74
N PRO A 38 -4.40 3.00 -2.52
CA PRO A 38 -5.75 2.49 -2.27
C PRO A 38 -6.81 3.48 -2.76
N ILE A 39 -7.48 3.16 -3.86
CA ILE A 39 -8.54 4.00 -4.44
C ILE A 39 -9.86 3.75 -3.71
N THR A 40 -10.16 2.47 -3.47
CA THR A 40 -11.34 2.02 -2.72
C THR A 40 -10.96 0.80 -1.89
N SER A 41 -11.89 0.29 -1.08
CA SER A 41 -11.67 -0.97 -0.37
C SER A 41 -11.51 -2.19 -1.28
N LYS A 42 -11.81 -2.06 -2.58
CA LYS A 42 -11.71 -3.12 -3.59
C LYS A 42 -10.66 -2.87 -4.67
N LEU A 43 -10.12 -1.66 -4.77
CA LEU A 43 -9.19 -1.28 -5.83
C LEU A 43 -7.97 -0.57 -5.23
N CYS A 44 -6.78 -1.06 -5.60
CA CYS A 44 -5.51 -0.39 -5.29
C CYS A 44 -4.69 -0.24 -6.57
N LEU A 45 -4.19 0.96 -6.82
CA LEU A 45 -3.26 1.24 -7.89
C LEU A 45 -1.84 1.10 -7.37
N TYR A 46 -1.07 0.26 -8.03
CA TYR A 46 0.37 0.14 -7.86
C TYR A 46 1.08 0.79 -9.03
N MET A 47 2.08 1.60 -8.75
CA MET A 47 2.97 2.13 -9.77
C MET A 47 4.41 1.74 -9.43
N PHE A 48 5.07 1.05 -10.35
CA PHE A 48 6.42 0.53 -10.16
C PHE A 48 7.39 1.32 -11.05
N GLY A 49 8.42 1.91 -10.45
CA GLY A 49 9.49 2.61 -11.14
C GLY A 49 10.85 1.98 -10.82
N GLY A 50 11.93 2.72 -11.04
CA GLY A 50 13.28 2.33 -10.64
C GLY A 50 13.66 0.88 -10.98
N ASN A 51 14.03 0.10 -9.96
CA ASN A 51 14.33 -1.32 -10.09
C ASN A 51 13.06 -2.19 -10.08
N GLU A 52 12.03 -1.79 -9.34
CA GLU A 52 10.77 -2.54 -9.22
C GLU A 52 10.07 -2.75 -10.57
N LYS A 53 10.25 -1.85 -11.54
CA LYS A 53 9.63 -1.98 -12.88
C LYS A 53 10.23 -3.08 -13.76
N LYS A 54 11.41 -3.62 -13.43
CA LYS A 54 12.14 -4.59 -14.27
C LYS A 54 11.42 -5.95 -14.35
N ASP A 55 10.74 -6.32 -13.28
CA ASP A 55 10.11 -7.65 -13.13
C ASP A 55 8.60 -7.65 -13.38
N VAL A 56 8.05 -6.53 -13.87
CA VAL A 56 6.61 -6.36 -14.07
C VAL A 56 6.26 -5.91 -15.48
N ARG A 57 5.11 -6.38 -15.97
CA ARG A 57 4.55 -5.93 -17.26
C ARG A 57 4.20 -4.44 -17.18
N LYS A 58 4.20 -3.76 -18.32
CA LYS A 58 3.95 -2.32 -18.40
C LYS A 58 2.60 -1.90 -17.81
N ASN A 59 1.53 -2.64 -18.11
CA ASN A 59 0.21 -2.48 -17.51
C ASN A 59 -0.37 -3.87 -17.23
N PHE A 60 -0.93 -4.08 -16.03
CA PHE A 60 -1.52 -5.37 -15.67
C PHE A 60 -2.61 -5.25 -14.61
N LEU A 61 -3.50 -6.23 -14.61
CA LEU A 61 -4.54 -6.43 -13.61
C LEU A 61 -4.17 -7.67 -12.80
N PHE A 62 -4.34 -7.61 -11.47
CA PHE A 62 -4.08 -8.75 -10.60
C PHE A 62 -5.07 -8.83 -9.46
N LYS A 63 -5.27 -10.04 -8.94
CA LYS A 63 -6.08 -10.25 -7.72
C LYS A 63 -5.22 -9.96 -6.50
N ILE A 64 -5.71 -9.11 -5.61
CA ILE A 64 -5.12 -8.87 -4.29
C ILE A 64 -5.31 -10.12 -3.44
N ASN A 65 -4.23 -10.58 -2.82
CA ASN A 65 -4.18 -11.72 -1.92
C ASN A 65 -3.68 -11.23 -0.55
N ASP A 66 -3.54 -12.14 0.41
CA ASP A 66 -3.19 -11.76 1.79
C ASP A 66 -1.82 -11.07 1.89
N ARG A 67 -0.84 -11.49 1.07
CA ARG A 67 0.47 -10.82 1.01
C ARG A 67 0.34 -9.39 0.47
N HIS A 68 -0.46 -9.18 -0.56
CA HIS A 68 -0.71 -7.83 -1.08
C HIS A 68 -1.45 -6.97 -0.03
N ARG A 69 -2.45 -7.53 0.68
CA ARG A 69 -3.16 -6.82 1.76
C ARG A 69 -2.21 -6.42 2.88
N GLU A 70 -1.32 -7.32 3.28
CA GLU A 70 -0.30 -7.05 4.29
C GLU A 70 0.64 -5.91 3.84
N GLU A 71 1.12 -5.93 2.60
CA GLU A 71 1.95 -4.85 2.04
C GLU A 71 1.21 -3.51 2.07
N ILE A 72 -0.04 -3.47 1.58
CA ILE A 72 -0.86 -2.25 1.60
C ILE A 72 -1.06 -1.75 3.03
N LEU A 73 -1.46 -2.64 3.95
CA LEU A 73 -1.68 -2.30 5.34
C LEU A 73 -0.43 -1.66 5.96
N LYS A 74 0.73 -2.28 5.77
CA LYS A 74 1.99 -1.80 6.33
C LYS A 74 2.38 -0.45 5.71
N SER A 75 2.35 -0.35 4.39
CA SER A 75 2.67 0.88 3.67
C SER A 75 1.79 2.06 4.08
N ILE A 76 0.48 1.85 4.15
CA ILE A 76 -0.48 2.89 4.53
C ILE A 76 -0.37 3.27 6.00
N SER A 77 -0.10 2.29 6.88
CA SER A 77 0.08 2.56 8.31
C SER A 77 1.34 3.38 8.58
N VAL A 78 2.42 3.15 7.83
CA VAL A 78 3.67 3.93 7.94
C VAL A 78 3.48 5.37 7.49
N SER A 79 2.65 5.61 6.46
CA SER A 79 2.42 6.96 5.93
C SER A 79 1.27 7.71 6.59
N ALA A 80 0.43 7.03 7.38
CA ALA A 80 -0.72 7.67 8.02
C ALA A 80 -0.26 8.78 8.98
N PHE A 81 -0.99 9.90 8.98
CA PHE A 81 -0.71 11.00 9.90
C PHE A 81 -1.39 10.76 11.25
N GLU A 82 -2.69 10.47 11.23
CA GLU A 82 -3.50 10.26 12.42
C GLU A 82 -4.48 9.08 12.27
N ASN A 83 -5.10 8.92 11.11
CA ASN A 83 -6.23 8.02 10.94
C ASN A 83 -6.02 6.93 9.89
N ILE A 84 -6.41 5.71 10.23
CA ILE A 84 -6.57 4.57 9.30
C ILE A 84 -8.05 4.28 9.12
N TYR A 85 -8.49 4.19 7.87
CA TYR A 85 -9.86 3.91 7.47
C TYR A 85 -9.98 2.50 6.88
N SER A 86 -11.01 1.78 7.30
CA SER A 86 -11.31 0.42 6.86
C SER A 86 -12.79 0.26 6.61
N SER A 87 -13.17 -0.51 5.59
CA SER A 87 -14.57 -0.93 5.37
C SER A 87 -14.95 -2.23 6.07
N HIS A 88 -14.00 -2.87 6.75
CA HIS A 88 -14.23 -4.08 7.54
C HIS A 88 -13.69 -3.92 8.97
N ILE A 89 -14.16 -4.78 9.87
CA ILE A 89 -13.62 -4.87 11.22
C ILE A 89 -12.22 -5.46 11.12
N LEU A 90 -11.23 -4.71 11.61
CA LEU A 90 -9.84 -5.16 11.62
C LEU A 90 -9.68 -6.40 12.49
N ASP A 91 -9.08 -7.45 11.93
CA ASP A 91 -8.77 -8.69 12.64
C ASP A 91 -7.57 -8.51 13.58
N GLU A 92 -7.29 -9.53 14.41
CA GLU A 92 -6.20 -9.47 15.39
C GLU A 92 -4.83 -9.30 14.74
N THR A 93 -4.64 -9.88 13.55
CA THR A 93 -3.39 -9.82 12.79
C THR A 93 -3.18 -8.42 12.22
N GLU A 94 -4.22 -7.85 11.61
CA GLU A 94 -4.20 -6.48 11.09
C GLU A 94 -3.92 -5.45 12.20
N ARG A 95 -4.61 -5.60 13.34
CA ARG A 95 -4.37 -4.74 14.52
C ARG A 95 -2.96 -4.87 15.07
N LYS A 96 -2.39 -6.08 15.04
CA LYS A 96 -1.01 -6.31 15.48
C LYS A 96 -0.02 -5.55 14.59
N TYR A 97 -0.15 -5.67 13.27
CA TYR A 97 0.73 -4.97 12.33
C TYR A 97 0.67 -3.44 12.48
N ILE A 98 -0.54 -2.87 12.62
CA ILE A 98 -0.70 -1.43 12.84
C ILE A 98 0.01 -1.00 14.13
N LYS A 99 -0.15 -1.75 15.22
CA LYS A 99 0.50 -1.44 16.50
C LYS A 99 2.03 -1.54 16.44
N GLU A 100 2.56 -2.51 15.70
CA GLU A 100 4.01 -2.66 15.50
C GLU A 100 4.58 -1.43 14.78
N ILE A 101 3.92 -1.01 13.69
CA ILE A 101 4.34 0.16 12.91
C ILE A 101 4.29 1.43 13.74
N ILE A 102 3.20 1.69 14.46
CA ILE A 102 3.06 2.88 15.31
C ILE A 102 4.21 2.96 16.32
N LYS A 103 4.62 1.82 16.90
CA LYS A 103 5.77 1.77 17.83
C LYS A 103 7.08 2.11 17.12
N GLU A 104 7.33 1.54 15.94
CA GLU A 104 8.55 1.80 15.18
C GLU A 104 8.68 3.28 14.79
N THR A 105 7.59 3.92 14.34
CA THR A 105 7.58 5.34 13.97
C THR A 105 7.64 6.33 15.15
N ALA A 106 7.36 5.88 16.37
CA ALA A 106 7.41 6.72 17.57
C ALA A 106 8.82 6.80 18.21
N THR A 107 9.80 6.09 17.64
CA THR A 107 11.19 6.01 18.12
C THR A 107 12.13 6.83 17.25
#